data_AF-A0A952E8A6-F1
#
_entry.id   AF-A0A952E8A6-F1
#
_cell.length_a   1.000
_cell.length_b   1.000
_cell.length_c   1.000
_cell.angle_alpha   90.00
_cell.angle_beta   90.00
_cell.angle_gamma   90.00
#
_symmetry.space_group_name_H-M   'P 1'
#
loop_
_entity.id
_entity.type
_entity.pdbx_description
1 polymer ?
#
loop_
_entity_poly.entity_id
_entity_poly.type
_entity_poly.pdbx_seq_one_letter_code
_entity_poly.pdbx_strand_id
1 'polypeptide(L)'
;MNLLLSEAWAQDAGGAGGGPGFGLLFWMVLFFAIFYFMAIRPQQKRAKEHKSMVAALSKTDEVVTNGGTLGRVTHVGEQFLTLEVAEGVSIKVQKGSIAAIMPKGTIKSTSS
;
A
#
# COMPACT_ATOMS: atom_id res chain seq x y z
N MET A 1 -29.20 -44.48 -16.07
CA MET A 1 -28.05 -43.56 -16.03
C MET A 1 -28.56 -42.21 -15.58
N ASN A 2 -27.95 -41.68 -14.53
CA ASN A 2 -28.47 -40.62 -13.67
C ASN A 2 -28.85 -39.32 -14.40
N LEU A 3 -30.11 -38.91 -14.24
CA LEU A 3 -30.65 -37.57 -14.48
C LEU A 3 -30.14 -36.54 -13.44
N LEU A 4 -28.91 -36.70 -12.92
CA LEU A 4 -28.31 -35.85 -11.89
C LEU A 4 -27.65 -34.58 -12.43
N LEU A 5 -27.90 -34.25 -13.69
CA LEU A 5 -27.56 -32.93 -14.25
C LEU A 5 -28.78 -31.99 -14.27
N SER A 6 -29.95 -32.47 -13.82
CA SER A 6 -31.22 -31.72 -13.80
C SER A 6 -31.35 -30.73 -12.64
N GLU A 7 -30.37 -30.67 -11.73
CA GLU A 7 -30.36 -29.71 -10.62
C GLU A 7 -29.00 -29.02 -10.51
N ALA A 8 -28.54 -28.41 -11.61
CA ALA A 8 -27.83 -27.16 -11.42
C ALA A 8 -28.88 -26.12 -11.01
N TRP A 9 -29.33 -26.19 -9.76
CA TRP A 9 -29.86 -25.03 -9.09
C TRP A 9 -28.70 -24.04 -9.09
N ALA A 10 -28.67 -23.18 -10.12
CA ALA A 10 -28.26 -21.81 -9.93
C ALA A 10 -29.23 -21.25 -8.89
N GLN A 11 -29.00 -21.63 -7.62
CA GLN A 11 -29.75 -21.19 -6.49
C GLN A 11 -29.49 -19.70 -6.44
N ASP A 12 -30.55 -18.99 -6.85
CA ASP A 12 -30.79 -17.59 -6.66
C ASP A 12 -30.21 -17.16 -5.30
N ALA A 13 -28.98 -16.63 -5.34
CA ALA A 13 -28.50 -15.77 -4.28
C ALA A 13 -29.27 -14.47 -4.48
N GLY A 14 -30.46 -14.45 -3.85
CA GLY A 14 -31.56 -13.58 -4.21
C GLY A 14 -31.24 -12.11 -4.41
N GLY A 15 -31.95 -11.51 -5.36
CA GLY A 15 -31.92 -10.06 -5.57
C GLY A 15 -32.59 -9.58 -6.86
N ALA A 16 -33.90 -9.34 -6.79
CA ALA A 16 -34.70 -8.38 -7.56
C ALA A 16 -34.61 -8.39 -9.12
N GLY A 17 -35.60 -9.07 -9.73
CA GLY A 17 -36.44 -8.57 -10.82
C GLY A 17 -35.79 -7.76 -11.96
N GLY A 18 -35.34 -8.46 -13.00
CA GLY A 18 -35.08 -7.90 -14.32
C GLY A 18 -34.66 -9.03 -15.27
N GLY A 19 -35.20 -9.03 -16.51
CA GLY A 19 -35.06 -10.16 -17.45
C GLY A 19 -33.62 -10.61 -17.71
N PRO A 20 -33.41 -11.73 -18.44
CA PRO A 20 -32.14 -12.49 -18.49
C PRO A 20 -30.86 -11.67 -18.72
N GLY A 21 -30.92 -10.52 -19.40
CA GLY A 21 -29.79 -9.61 -19.61
C GLY A 21 -29.59 -8.51 -18.55
N PHE A 22 -30.63 -8.10 -17.83
CA PHE A 22 -30.55 -7.05 -16.80
C PHE A 22 -29.87 -7.56 -15.53
N GLY A 23 -30.17 -8.81 -15.12
CA GLY A 23 -29.48 -9.45 -13.99
C GLY A 23 -27.98 -9.58 -14.22
N LEU A 24 -27.55 -10.00 -15.41
CA LEU A 24 -26.12 -10.13 -15.75
C LEU A 24 -25.39 -8.78 -15.78
N LEU A 25 -26.03 -7.74 -16.35
CA LEU A 25 -25.47 -6.38 -16.36
C LEU A 25 -25.36 -5.81 -14.94
N PHE A 26 -26.37 -6.03 -14.10
CA PHE A 26 -26.34 -5.64 -12.69
C PHE A 26 -25.19 -6.31 -11.92
N TRP A 27 -25.05 -7.64 -12.03
CA TRP A 27 -23.97 -8.38 -11.38
C TRP A 27 -22.59 -7.96 -11.89
N MET A 28 -22.44 -7.67 -13.19
CA MET A 28 -21.18 -7.19 -13.76
C MET A 28 -20.79 -5.81 -13.20
N VAL A 29 -21.72 -4.85 -13.18
CA VAL A 29 -21.48 -3.50 -12.62
C VAL A 29 -21.19 -3.59 -11.12
N LEU A 30 -21.93 -4.43 -10.38
CA LEU A 30 -21.70 -4.65 -8.96
C LEU A 30 -20.31 -5.22 -8.68
N PHE A 31 -19.87 -6.21 -9.46
CA PHE A 31 -18.52 -6.77 -9.36
C PHE A 31 -17.44 -5.70 -9.60
N PHE A 32 -17.55 -4.93 -10.69
CA PHE A 32 -16.62 -3.83 -10.95
C PHE A 32 -16.64 -2.78 -9.84
N ALA A 33 -17.81 -2.42 -9.31
CA ALA A 33 -17.93 -1.47 -8.22
C ALA A 33 -17.23 -1.95 -6.94
N ILE A 34 -17.40 -3.22 -6.58
CA ILE A 34 -16.75 -3.83 -5.41
C ILE A 34 -15.23 -3.86 -5.59
N PHE A 35 -14.73 -4.37 -6.71
CA PHE A 35 -13.28 -4.44 -6.96
C PHE A 35 -12.64 -3.05 -7.13
N TYR A 36 -13.34 -2.11 -7.77
CA TYR A 36 -12.92 -0.71 -7.84
C TYR A 36 -12.77 -0.14 -6.44
N PHE A 37 -13.80 -0.25 -5.60
CA PHE A 37 -13.76 0.31 -4.26
C PHE A 37 -12.70 -0.38 -3.38
N MET A 38 -12.53 -1.69 -3.52
CA MET A 38 -11.54 -2.45 -2.78
C MET A 38 -10.11 -2.23 -3.27
N ALA A 39 -9.84 -1.92 -4.53
CA ALA A 39 -8.47 -1.70 -5.03
C ALA A 39 -8.05 -0.22 -5.00
N ILE A 40 -8.91 0.69 -5.47
CA ILE A 40 -8.57 2.11 -5.61
C ILE A 40 -8.56 2.84 -4.26
N ARG A 41 -9.51 2.54 -3.37
CA ARG A 41 -9.53 3.18 -2.04
C ARG A 41 -8.28 2.87 -1.21
N PRO A 42 -7.80 1.62 -1.08
CA PRO A 42 -6.56 1.38 -0.34
C PRO A 42 -5.32 1.90 -1.06
N GLN A 43 -5.31 1.94 -2.40
CA GLN A 43 -4.17 2.51 -3.13
C GLN A 43 -4.05 4.03 -2.88
N GLN A 44 -5.17 4.76 -2.94
CA GLN A 44 -5.21 6.18 -2.60
C GLN A 44 -4.79 6.43 -1.15
N LYS A 45 -5.26 5.59 -0.21
CA LYS A 45 -4.88 5.66 1.21
C LYS A 45 -3.37 5.49 1.39
N ARG A 46 -2.77 4.43 0.83
CA ARG A 46 -1.33 4.17 0.89
C ARG A 46 -0.50 5.30 0.26
N ALA A 47 -0.92 5.82 -0.89
CA ALA A 47 -0.22 6.92 -1.54
C ALA A 47 -0.27 8.22 -0.71
N LYS A 48 -1.40 8.50 -0.07
CA LYS A 48 -1.55 9.66 0.84
C LYS A 48 -0.71 9.49 2.09
N GLU A 49 -0.71 8.31 2.70
CA GLU A 49 0.12 7.97 3.86
C GLU A 49 1.61 8.13 3.53
N HIS A 50 2.07 7.60 2.40
CA HIS A 50 3.45 7.74 1.95
C HIS A 50 3.85 9.21 1.76
N LYS A 51 3.01 10.00 1.09
CA LYS A 51 3.25 11.45 0.93
C LYS A 51 3.32 12.17 2.27
N SER A 52 2.44 11.84 3.21
CA SER A 52 2.45 12.44 4.54
C SER A 52 3.69 12.06 5.37
N MET A 53 4.13 10.80 5.29
CA MET A 53 5.33 10.33 5.97
C MET A 53 6.57 11.04 5.42
N VAL A 54 6.70 11.12 4.09
CA VAL A 54 7.83 11.80 3.43
C VAL A 54 7.86 13.31 3.74
N ALA A 55 6.68 13.93 3.89
CA ALA A 55 6.57 15.33 4.30
C ALA A 55 6.90 15.57 5.77
N ALA A 56 6.64 14.58 6.64
CA ALA A 56 6.94 14.64 8.06
C ALA A 56 8.42 14.39 8.39
N LEU A 57 9.25 13.98 7.42
CA LEU A 57 10.67 13.74 7.61
C LEU A 57 11.40 14.99 8.07
N SER A 58 12.10 14.88 9.20
CA SER A 58 12.88 15.93 9.80
C SER A 58 14.35 15.53 9.94
N LYS A 59 15.21 16.53 10.16
CA LYS A 59 16.61 16.27 10.50
C LYS A 59 16.64 15.50 11.82
N THR A 60 17.56 14.56 11.96
CA THR A 60 17.74 13.65 13.12
C THR A 60 16.85 12.41 13.16
N ASP A 61 15.87 12.28 12.27
CA ASP A 61 15.04 11.07 12.20
C ASP A 61 15.87 9.86 11.76
N GLU A 62 15.58 8.71 12.37
CA GLU A 62 16.09 7.42 11.92
C GLU A 62 15.09 6.86 10.93
N VAL A 63 15.56 6.34 9.80
CA VAL A 63 14.68 5.85 8.74
C VAL A 63 15.24 4.57 8.16
N VAL A 64 14.35 3.80 7.55
CA VAL A 64 14.69 2.65 6.72
C VAL A 64 14.24 2.92 5.29
N THR A 65 15.14 2.65 4.35
CA THR A 65 14.87 2.75 2.92
C THR A 65 14.19 1.47 2.40
N ASN A 66 13.57 1.53 1.21
CA ASN A 66 12.96 0.36 0.56
C ASN A 66 13.95 -0.80 0.32
N GLY A 67 15.26 -0.53 0.28
CA GLY A 67 16.31 -1.54 0.15
C GLY A 67 16.76 -2.16 1.49
N GLY A 68 16.16 -1.78 2.62
CA GLY A 68 16.53 -2.25 3.95
C GLY A 68 17.69 -1.51 4.61
N THR A 69 18.28 -0.51 3.95
CA THR A 69 19.33 0.33 4.55
C THR A 69 18.73 1.23 5.62
N LEU A 70 19.32 1.19 6.81
CA LEU A 70 19.01 2.03 7.94
C LEU A 70 19.99 3.21 8.00
N GLY A 71 19.51 4.38 8.39
CA GLY A 71 20.36 5.56 8.53
C GLY A 71 19.67 6.70 9.24
N ARG A 72 20.45 7.71 9.62
CA ARG A 72 19.97 8.95 10.22
C ARG A 72 19.91 10.07 9.18
N VAL A 73 18.82 10.81 9.16
CA VAL A 73 18.67 11.96 8.26
C VAL A 73 19.51 13.13 8.77
N THR A 74 20.51 13.55 7.98
CA THR A 74 21.38 14.70 8.29
C THR A 74 20.93 15.96 7.55
N HIS A 75 20.37 15.80 6.36
CA HIS A 75 19.84 16.90 5.55
C HIS A 75 18.57 16.50 4.81
N VAL A 76 17.59 17.42 4.79
CA VAL A 76 16.31 17.24 4.08
C VAL A 76 16.24 18.28 2.96
N GLY A 77 16.36 17.82 1.72
CA GLY A 77 16.07 18.63 0.53
C GLY A 77 14.65 18.38 0.02
N GLU A 78 14.34 18.91 -1.16
CA GLU A 78 12.99 18.84 -1.72
C GLU A 78 12.67 17.46 -2.34
N GLN A 79 13.57 16.96 -3.21
CA GLN A 79 13.44 15.65 -3.87
C GLN A 79 14.35 14.57 -3.24
N PHE A 80 15.43 15.01 -2.61
CA PHE A 80 16.48 14.16 -2.06
C PHE A 80 16.76 14.51 -0.60
N LEU A 81 17.25 13.53 0.14
CA LEU A 81 17.73 13.67 1.51
C LEU A 81 19.11 13.03 1.65
N THR A 82 19.86 13.47 2.64
CA THR A 82 21.16 12.89 3.00
C THR A 82 20.99 12.00 4.22
N LEU A 83 21.38 10.75 4.07
CA LEU A 83 21.37 9.72 5.11
C LEU A 83 22.78 9.40 5.53
N GLU A 84 23.05 9.49 6.82
CA GLU A 84 24.25 8.93 7.43
C GLU A 84 23.98 7.48 7.80
N VAL A 85 24.76 6.56 7.20
CA VAL A 85 24.58 5.10 7.35
C VAL A 85 25.66 4.51 8.25
N ALA A 86 26.82 5.15 8.30
CA ALA A 86 27.91 4.85 9.22
C ALA A 86 28.65 6.17 9.54
N GLU A 87 29.50 6.15 10.55
CA GLU A 87 30.27 7.33 10.98
C GLU A 87 31.09 7.90 9.81
N GLY A 88 30.80 9.14 9.42
CA GLY A 88 31.45 9.81 8.29
C GLY A 88 31.00 9.35 6.91
N VAL A 89 30.09 8.37 6.80
CA VAL A 89 29.55 7.86 5.54
C VAL A 89 28.12 8.37 5.34
N SER A 90 28.00 9.35 4.45
CA SER A 90 26.71 9.94 4.04
C SER A 90 26.38 9.60 2.59
N ILE A 91 25.14 9.16 2.35
CA ILE A 91 24.61 8.87 1.02
C ILE A 91 23.40 9.77 0.73
N LYS A 92 23.19 10.07 -0.55
CA LYS A 92 22.04 10.87 -0.99
C LYS A 92 20.98 9.94 -1.55
N VAL A 93 19.76 10.01 -1.01
CA VAL A 93 18.65 9.10 -1.35
C VAL A 93 17.43 9.91 -1.73
N GLN A 94 16.62 9.38 -2.64
CA GLN A 94 15.33 9.98 -2.99
C GLN A 94 14.36 9.88 -1.81
N LYS A 95 13.64 10.97 -1.56
CA LYS A 95 12.60 11.03 -0.52
C LYS A 95 11.55 9.92 -0.67
N GLY A 96 11.18 9.61 -1.91
CA GLY A 96 10.21 8.56 -2.22
C GLY A 96 10.69 7.14 -1.90
N SER A 97 11.99 6.93 -1.67
CA SER A 97 12.58 5.63 -1.35
C SER A 97 12.60 5.30 0.14
N ILE A 98 12.12 6.21 1.00
CA ILE A 98 11.98 5.94 2.43
C ILE A 98 10.78 5.04 2.66
N ALA A 99 10.99 3.89 3.30
CA ALA A 99 9.92 2.95 3.61
C ALA A 99 9.20 3.33 4.90
N ALA A 100 9.95 3.70 5.95
CA ALA A 100 9.39 4.08 7.24
C ALA A 100 10.34 4.96 8.05
N ILE A 101 9.74 5.73 8.96
CA ILE A 101 10.44 6.44 10.04
C ILE A 101 10.51 5.49 11.24
N MET A 102 11.70 5.36 11.80
CA MET A 102 11.97 4.50 12.95
C MET A 102 12.02 5.32 14.24
N PRO A 103 11.64 4.70 15.38
CA PRO A 103 11.91 5.28 16.68
C PRO A 103 13.39 5.61 16.85
N LYS A 104 13.69 6.67 17.59
CA LYS A 104 15.08 7.05 17.86
C LYS A 104 15.78 5.95 18.66
N GLY A 105 16.97 5.54 18.22
CA GLY A 105 17.77 4.51 18.87
C GLY A 105 17.60 3.10 18.28
N THR A 106 16.70 2.89 17.31
CA THR A 106 16.53 1.58 16.65
C THR A 106 17.82 1.11 15.99
N ILE A 107 18.60 2.01 15.41
CA ILE A 107 19.88 1.65 14.75
C ILE A 107 20.89 1.08 15.77
N LYS A 108 20.92 1.60 17.00
CA LYS A 108 21.84 1.13 18.05
C LYS A 108 21.41 -0.21 18.65
N SER A 109 20.11 -0.49 18.68
CA SER A 109 19.58 -1.74 19.24
C SER A 109 19.79 -2.96 18.33
N THR A 110 20.01 -2.77 17.03
CA THR A 110 20.21 -3.87 16.07
C THR A 110 21.69 -4.25 15.89
N SER A 111 22.62 -3.43 16.39
CA SER A 111 24.07 -3.72 16.37
C SER A 111 24.57 -4.40 17.66
N SER A 112 23.67 -4.92 18.50
CA SER A 112 23.97 -5.74 19.69
C SER A 112 23.47 -7.17 19.45
#